data_AF-A0A9D9CR74-F1
#
_entry.id   AF-A0A9D9CR74-F1
#
_cell.length_a   1.000
_cell.length_b   1.000
_cell.length_c   1.000
_cell.angle_alpha   90.00
_cell.angle_beta   90.00
_cell.angle_gamma   90.00
#
_symmetry.space_group_name_H-M   'P 1'
#
loop_
_entity.id
_entity.type
_entity.pdbx_description
1 polymer ?
#
loop_
_entity_poly.entity_id
_entity_poly.type
_entity_poly.pdbx_seq_one_letter_code
_entity_poly.pdbx_strand_id
1 'polypeptide(L)'
;VTDGERVETIVNGSPMMPRVTAMGCTASSMVGAFAAVNPDLFEASLHAMALMGVAGEIAARNSAGPGTLLTHFVDTLYNITEDELAQTVRQ
;
A
#
# COMPACT_ATOMS: atom_id res chain seq x y z
N VAL A 1 1.73 -5.81 10.35
CA VAL A 1 0.30 -6.00 10.65
C VAL A 1 0.20 -7.08 11.72
N THR A 2 -0.64 -6.91 12.74
CA THR A 2 -0.82 -7.91 13.81
C THR A 2 -2.26 -7.92 14.31
N ASP A 3 -2.77 -9.10 14.65
CA ASP A 3 -4.04 -9.33 15.36
C ASP A 3 -3.82 -9.76 16.84
N GLY A 4 -2.57 -9.76 17.31
CA GLY A 4 -2.19 -10.23 18.65
C GLY A 4 -1.70 -11.67 18.71
N GLU A 5 -1.95 -12.49 17.68
CA GLU A 5 -1.45 -13.87 17.57
C GLU A 5 -0.48 -14.02 16.39
N ARG A 6 -0.80 -13.37 15.27
CA ARG A 6 0.02 -13.31 14.05
C ARG A 6 0.71 -11.95 13.93
N VAL A 7 1.90 -11.95 13.34
CA VAL A 7 2.66 -10.72 13.04
C VAL A 7 3.35 -10.88 11.70
N GLU A 8 3.02 -10.00 10.75
CA GLU A 8 3.65 -9.95 9.42
C GLU A 8 4.19 -8.55 9.12
N THR A 9 5.28 -8.43 8.35
CA THR A 9 6.00 -7.16 8.17
C THR A 9 6.17 -6.81 6.70
N ILE A 10 5.34 -5.90 6.19
CA ILE A 10 5.53 -5.33 4.85
C ILE A 10 6.76 -4.42 4.85
N VAL A 11 7.72 -4.69 3.96
CA VAL A 11 8.95 -3.87 3.79
C VAL A 11 8.92 -2.98 2.55
N ASN A 12 7.85 -3.03 1.75
CA ASN A 12 7.64 -2.11 0.62
C ASN A 12 7.29 -0.69 1.08
N GLY A 13 7.48 0.28 0.19
CA GLY A 13 7.11 1.68 0.38
C GLY A 13 8.20 2.64 -0.06
N SER A 14 8.09 3.90 0.36
CA SER A 14 9.07 4.95 0.07
C SER A 14 9.21 5.96 1.21
N PRO A 15 10.43 6.45 1.50
CA PRO A 15 10.64 7.54 2.46
C PRO A 15 9.89 8.83 2.13
N MET A 16 9.42 8.99 0.89
CA MET A 16 8.58 10.12 0.48
C MET A 16 7.13 9.99 0.93
N MET A 17 6.61 8.78 1.18
CA MET A 17 5.20 8.57 1.53
C MET A 17 4.77 9.31 2.81
N PRO A 18 5.54 9.32 3.91
CA PRO A 18 5.19 10.08 5.12
C PRO A 18 5.21 11.60 4.94
N ARG A 19 5.70 12.10 3.79
CA ARG A 19 5.71 13.53 3.44
C ARG A 19 4.49 13.96 2.63
N VAL A 20 3.63 13.02 2.25
CA VAL A 20 2.37 13.29 1.54
C VAL A 20 1.24 13.36 2.57
N THR A 21 0.51 14.47 2.59
CA THR A 21 -0.66 14.62 3.47
C THR A 21 -1.71 13.56 3.17
N ALA A 22 -2.47 13.16 4.20
CA ALA A 22 -3.53 12.16 4.12
C ALA A 22 -3.12 10.73 3.75
N MET A 23 -1.82 10.43 3.57
CA MET A 23 -1.36 9.06 3.25
C MET A 23 -1.82 8.02 4.30
N GLY A 24 -1.82 8.39 5.58
CA GLY A 24 -2.37 7.52 6.64
C GLY A 24 -3.89 7.35 6.59
N CYS A 25 -4.64 8.39 6.20
CA CYS A 25 -6.09 8.30 6.02
C CYS A 25 -6.42 7.34 4.86
N THR A 26 -5.67 7.45 3.75
CA THR A 26 -5.78 6.54 2.61
C THR A 26 -5.51 5.10 3.02
N ALA A 27 -4.49 4.85 3.88
CA ALA A 27 -4.23 3.51 4.42
C ALA A 27 -5.46 2.93 5.12
N SER A 28 -6.10 3.69 6.01
CA SER A 28 -7.32 3.25 6.69
C SER A 28 -8.48 3.00 5.72
N SER A 29 -8.65 3.84 4.71
CA SER A 29 -9.67 3.63 3.68
C SER A 29 -9.41 2.36 2.85
N MET A 30 -8.16 2.08 2.49
CA MET A 30 -7.78 0.86 1.77
C MET A 30 -8.04 -0.38 2.63
N VAL A 31 -7.66 -0.37 3.91
CA VAL A 31 -7.97 -1.47 4.84
C VAL A 31 -9.49 -1.70 4.92
N GLY A 32 -10.29 -0.64 5.01
CA GLY A 32 -11.75 -0.74 5.00
C GLY A 32 -12.31 -1.35 3.72
N ALA A 33 -11.77 -0.98 2.55
CA ALA A 33 -12.18 -1.54 1.27
C ALA A 33 -11.86 -3.05 1.16
N PHE A 34 -10.68 -3.47 1.62
CA PHE A 34 -10.29 -4.89 1.63
C PHE A 34 -11.10 -5.68 2.66
N ALA A 35 -11.35 -5.13 3.84
CA ALA A 35 -12.17 -5.75 4.87
C ALA A 35 -13.63 -5.94 4.45
N ALA A 36 -14.14 -5.12 3.52
CA ALA A 36 -15.50 -5.25 3.00
C ALA A 36 -15.68 -6.52 2.13
N VAL A 37 -14.60 -7.08 1.58
CA VAL A 37 -14.65 -8.23 0.67
C VAL A 37 -13.87 -9.45 1.18
N ASN A 38 -13.10 -9.31 2.26
CA ASN A 38 -12.32 -10.39 2.86
C ASN A 38 -12.74 -10.60 4.34
N PRO A 39 -13.24 -11.79 4.71
CA PRO A 39 -13.69 -12.08 6.07
C PRO A 39 -12.55 -12.21 7.10
N ASP A 40 -11.31 -12.50 6.68
CA ASP A 40 -10.15 -12.49 7.59
C ASP A 40 -9.58 -11.07 7.65
N LEU A 41 -9.81 -10.37 8.76
CA LEU A 41 -9.41 -8.97 8.95
C LEU A 41 -7.88 -8.79 9.00
N PHE A 42 -7.15 -9.81 9.44
CA PHE A 42 -5.69 -9.78 9.44
C PHE A 42 -5.18 -9.80 8.00
N GLU A 43 -5.64 -10.76 7.20
CA GLU A 43 -5.29 -10.88 5.78
C GLU A 43 -5.77 -9.68 4.97
N ALA A 44 -6.98 -9.17 5.25
CA ALA A 44 -7.50 -7.96 4.62
C ALA A 44 -6.58 -6.75 4.86
N SER A 45 -6.14 -6.57 6.10
CA SER A 45 -5.24 -5.49 6.48
C SER A 45 -3.84 -5.69 5.89
N LEU A 46 -3.33 -6.92 5.89
CA LEU A 46 -2.05 -7.30 5.31
C LEU A 46 -2.02 -6.99 3.81
N HIS A 47 -3.00 -7.47 3.05
CA HIS A 47 -3.09 -7.25 1.61
C HIS A 47 -3.27 -5.77 1.24
N ALA A 48 -4.10 -5.03 1.99
CA ALA A 48 -4.26 -3.60 1.77
C ALA A 48 -2.93 -2.84 1.97
N MET A 49 -2.20 -3.15 3.04
CA MET A 49 -0.91 -2.53 3.33
C MET A 49 0.19 -2.97 2.36
N ALA A 50 0.16 -4.22 1.89
CA ALA A 50 1.06 -4.73 0.86
C ALA A 50 0.87 -3.98 -0.47
N LEU A 51 -0.39 -3.84 -0.93
CA LEU A 51 -0.73 -3.04 -2.11
C LEU A 51 -0.29 -1.59 -1.96
N MET A 52 -0.59 -0.97 -0.81
CA MET A 52 -0.19 0.41 -0.54
C MET A 52 1.34 0.59 -0.57
N GLY A 53 2.08 -0.34 0.03
CA GLY A 53 3.54 -0.32 0.04
C GLY A 53 4.13 -0.48 -1.36
N VAL A 54 3.65 -1.47 -2.12
CA VAL A 54 4.11 -1.71 -3.49
C VAL A 54 3.78 -0.54 -4.42
N ALA A 55 2.55 -0.03 -4.37
CA ALA A 55 2.16 1.12 -5.17
C ALA A 55 3.00 2.37 -4.82
N GLY A 56 3.27 2.59 -3.53
CA GLY A 56 4.13 3.67 -3.08
C GLY A 56 5.58 3.54 -3.55
N GLU A 57 6.12 2.31 -3.58
CA GLU A 57 7.46 2.02 -4.09
C GLU A 57 7.56 2.23 -5.60
N ILE A 58 6.61 1.72 -6.37
CA ILE A 58 6.57 1.87 -7.83
C ILE A 58 6.41 3.35 -8.20
N ALA A 59 5.46 4.05 -7.56
CA ALA A 59 5.26 5.48 -7.78
C ALA A 59 6.52 6.29 -7.49
N ALA A 60 7.21 5.98 -6.38
CA ALA A 60 8.42 6.68 -5.99
C ALA A 60 9.56 6.59 -7.01
N ARG A 61 9.65 5.53 -7.82
CA ARG A 61 10.66 5.40 -8.89
C ARG A 61 10.51 6.48 -9.96
N ASN A 62 9.29 6.98 -10.15
CA ASN A 62 8.96 7.98 -11.16
C ASN A 62 8.77 9.40 -10.58
N SER A 63 8.87 9.56 -9.26
CA SER A 63 8.54 10.83 -8.58
C SER A 63 9.77 11.61 -8.18
N ALA A 64 9.78 12.90 -8.51
CA ALA A 64 10.83 13.85 -8.10
C ALA A 64 10.63 14.42 -6.68
N GLY A 65 9.48 14.18 -6.05
CA GLY A 65 9.17 14.63 -4.70
C GLY A 65 7.76 14.25 -4.24
N PRO A 66 7.34 14.66 -3.03
CA PRO A 66 6.06 14.25 -2.45
C PRO A 66 4.83 14.66 -3.27
N GLY A 67 4.88 15.83 -3.94
CA GLY A 67 3.80 16.29 -4.81
C GLY A 67 3.56 15.36 -6.00
N THR A 68 4.63 15.02 -6.74
CA THR A 68 4.53 14.08 -7.87
C THR A 68 4.35 12.64 -7.41
N LEU A 69 4.75 12.29 -6.18
CA LEU A 69 4.43 11.00 -5.58
C LEU A 69 2.93 10.79 -5.44
N LEU A 70 2.19 11.78 -4.95
CA LEU A 70 0.74 11.64 -4.79
C LEU A 70 0.06 11.30 -6.12
N THR A 71 0.40 12.04 -7.18
CA THR A 71 -0.17 11.81 -8.52
C THR A 71 0.19 10.42 -9.03
N HIS A 72 1.48 10.06 -9.03
CA HIS A 72 1.92 8.74 -9.50
C HIS A 72 1.41 7.59 -8.63
N PHE A 73 1.19 7.80 -7.33
CA PHE A 73 0.64 6.79 -6.43
C PHE A 73 -0.79 6.42 -6.82
N VAL A 74 -1.63 7.42 -7.08
CA VAL A 74 -3.02 7.19 -7.55
C VAL A 74 -3.03 6.50 -8.91
N ASP A 75 -2.18 6.95 -9.83
CA ASP A 75 -2.05 6.31 -11.15
C ASP A 75 -1.54 4.87 -11.03
N THR A 76 -0.61 4.62 -10.11
CA THR A 76 -0.09 3.27 -9.85
C THR A 76 -1.18 2.37 -9.28
N LEU A 77 -1.96 2.84 -8.31
CA LEU A 77 -3.08 2.06 -7.77
C LEU A 77 -4.13 1.71 -8.84
N TYR A 78 -4.34 2.59 -9.82
CA TYR A 78 -5.27 2.34 -10.91
C TYR A 78 -4.75 1.30 -11.91
N ASN A 79 -3.45 1.33 -12.21
CA ASN A 79 -2.86 0.52 -13.28
C ASN A 79 -2.20 -0.78 -12.80
N ILE A 80 -1.90 -0.91 -11.51
CA ILE A 80 -1.17 -2.07 -10.96
C ILE A 80 -1.91 -3.38 -11.26
N THR A 81 -1.16 -4.36 -11.72
CA THR A 81 -1.65 -5.69 -12.04
C THR A 81 -1.39 -6.69 -10.91
N GLU A 82 -2.14 -7.80 -10.90
CA GLU A 82 -1.90 -8.90 -9.96
C GLU A 82 -0.48 -9.45 -10.07
N ASP A 83 0.05 -9.57 -11.30
CA ASP A 83 1.40 -10.07 -11.57
C ASP A 83 2.47 -9.11 -11.00
N GLU A 84 2.33 -7.80 -11.23
CA GLU A 84 3.26 -6.81 -10.68
C GLU A 84 3.23 -6.79 -9.16
N LEU A 85 2.04 -6.91 -8.56
CA LEU A 85 1.89 -7.00 -7.12
C LEU A 85 2.59 -8.25 -6.58
N ALA A 86 2.30 -9.43 -7.14
CA ALA A 86 2.89 -10.70 -6.71
C ALA A 86 4.42 -10.72 -6.82
N GLN A 87 4.98 -10.06 -7.84
CA GLN A 87 6.44 -9.99 -8.05
C GLN A 87 7.13 -8.97 -7.13
N THR A 88 6.41 -7.97 -6.64
CA THR A 88 6.99 -6.83 -5.90
C THR A 88 6.72 -6.88 -4.41
N VAL A 89 5.65 -7.56 -3.97
CA VAL A 89 5.32 -7.70 -2.55
C VAL A 89 6.46 -8.38 -1.79
N ARG A 90 6.84 -7.76 -0.68
CA ARG A 90 7.79 -8.25 0.30
C ARG A 90 7.16 -8.07 1.67
N GLN A 91 6.68 -9.17 2.24
CA GLN A 91 5.97 -9.25 3.52
C GLN A 91 6.59 -10.31 4.42
#